data_AF-Q9RFX6-F1
#
_entry.id   AF-Q9RFX6-F1
#
_cell.length_a   1.000
_cell.length_b   1.000
_cell.length_c   1.000
_cell.angle_alpha   90.00
_cell.angle_beta   90.00
_cell.angle_gamma   90.00
#
_symmetry.space_group_name_H-M   'P 1'
#
loop_
_entity.id
_entity.type
_entity.pdbx_description
1 polymer ?
#
loop_
_entity_poly.entity_id
_entity_poly.type
_entity_poly.pdbx_seq_one_letter_code
_entity_poly.pdbx_strand_id
1 'polypeptide(L)'
;TPTPTPTPSAAPTPTPSAGGSLVVQYRAADTNAGDNQLKPHFRIVNRGTSSVPLSELTIRYWYTVDGDKPQVFNCDWAQVGCSNVRGSFVKLSTGRTGADYYIEITFTSGAGSLAAGASSGDIQVRINKNDWTNYNEANDYSYDPTKTSFADWNRVTLYRNGQLIWGVEP
;
A
#
# COMPACT_ATOMS: atom_id res chain seq x y z
N THR A 1 16.41 30.70 -39.65
CA THR A 1 15.49 30.89 -38.50
C THR A 1 15.54 29.63 -37.66
N PRO A 2 16.00 29.66 -36.40
CA PRO A 2 16.01 28.46 -35.57
C PRO A 2 14.58 28.07 -35.17
N THR A 3 14.25 26.79 -35.36
CA THR A 3 12.96 26.19 -34.97
C THR A 3 12.94 26.00 -33.45
N PRO A 4 11.92 26.51 -32.73
CA PRO A 4 11.83 26.29 -31.29
C PRO A 4 11.49 24.81 -30.99
N THR A 5 12.30 24.19 -30.14
CA THR A 5 12.03 22.86 -29.56
C THR A 5 10.95 22.99 -28.48
N PRO A 6 9.85 22.21 -28.51
CA PRO A 6 8.85 22.25 -27.46
C PRO A 6 9.44 21.71 -26.15
N THR A 7 9.36 22.51 -25.09
CA THR A 7 9.69 22.11 -23.73
C THR A 7 8.66 21.06 -23.26
N PRO A 8 9.07 19.90 -22.72
CA PRO A 8 8.13 18.94 -22.16
C PRO A 8 7.36 19.59 -21.00
N SER A 9 6.03 19.61 -21.11
CA SER A 9 5.14 20.01 -20.04
C SER A 9 5.28 19.01 -18.89
N ALA A 10 5.59 19.49 -17.70
CA ALA A 10 5.53 18.68 -16.49
C ALA A 10 4.14 18.06 -16.38
N ALA A 11 4.08 16.73 -16.24
CA ALA A 11 2.85 16.05 -15.88
C ALA A 11 2.39 16.57 -14.51
N PRO A 12 1.09 16.85 -14.30
CA PRO A 12 0.63 17.31 -13.01
C PRO A 12 0.91 16.22 -11.97
N THR A 13 1.76 16.54 -10.99
CA THR A 13 1.87 15.75 -9.77
C THR A 13 0.48 15.74 -9.12
N PRO A 14 -0.15 14.57 -8.89
CA PRO A 14 -1.45 14.55 -8.24
C PRO A 14 -1.30 15.18 -6.85
N THR A 15 -1.97 16.31 -6.66
CA THR A 15 -2.08 16.94 -5.34
C THR A 15 -2.73 15.91 -4.41
N PRO A 16 -2.10 15.57 -3.26
CA PRO A 16 -2.74 14.70 -2.28
C PRO A 16 -4.06 15.34 -1.86
N SER A 17 -5.17 14.60 -2.01
CA SER A 17 -6.45 15.01 -1.45
C SER A 17 -6.33 15.01 0.07
N ALA A 18 -6.00 16.17 0.63
CA ALA A 18 -6.00 16.41 2.06
C ALA A 18 -7.44 16.24 2.56
N GLY A 19 -7.76 15.04 3.06
CA GLY A 19 -9.09 14.69 3.57
C GLY A 19 -9.90 13.72 2.72
N GLY A 20 -9.26 12.76 2.04
CA GLY A 20 -9.98 11.66 1.41
C GLY A 20 -10.99 11.01 2.35
N SER A 21 -12.23 10.78 1.87
CA SER A 21 -13.29 10.11 2.64
C SER A 21 -12.92 8.68 3.04
N LEU A 22 -11.91 8.10 2.41
CA LEU A 22 -11.28 6.85 2.81
C LEU A 22 -9.80 7.11 3.01
N VAL A 23 -9.26 6.60 4.11
CA VAL A 23 -7.83 6.70 4.40
C VAL A 23 -7.27 5.32 4.73
N VAL A 24 -5.97 5.13 4.48
CA VAL A 24 -5.24 3.97 4.98
C VAL A 24 -4.42 4.38 6.18
N GLN A 25 -4.61 3.64 7.27
CA GLN A 25 -3.71 3.66 8.41
C GLN A 25 -2.73 2.52 8.29
N TYR A 26 -1.49 2.80 8.64
CA TYR A 26 -0.38 1.84 8.62
C TYR A 26 0.21 1.69 10.01
N ARG A 27 0.72 0.49 10.28
CA ARG A 27 1.56 0.18 11.43
C ARG A 27 2.71 -0.72 10.97
N ALA A 28 3.93 -0.38 11.36
CA ALA A 28 5.08 -1.26 11.30
C ALA A 28 4.96 -2.28 12.45
N ALA A 29 4.60 -3.54 12.15
CA ALA A 29 4.49 -4.58 13.17
C ALA A 29 5.85 -5.21 13.51
N ASP A 30 6.81 -5.07 12.59
CA ASP A 30 8.24 -5.19 12.84
C ASP A 30 8.91 -3.85 12.54
N THR A 31 9.98 -3.54 13.27
CA THR A 31 10.77 -2.31 13.07
C THR A 31 12.24 -2.62 12.81
N ASN A 32 12.59 -3.91 12.68
CA ASN A 32 13.92 -4.30 12.25
C ASN A 32 14.02 -4.20 10.72
N ALA A 33 14.61 -3.11 10.24
CA ALA A 33 14.75 -2.85 8.82
C ALA A 33 15.61 -3.86 8.04
N GLY A 34 16.33 -4.78 8.70
CA GLY A 34 17.24 -5.73 8.05
C GLY A 34 16.86 -7.18 8.33
N ASP A 35 15.63 -7.58 8.01
CA ASP A 35 15.12 -8.92 8.26
C ASP A 35 14.59 -9.62 7.00
N ASN A 36 14.08 -10.84 7.14
CA ASN A 36 13.53 -11.63 6.03
C ASN A 36 12.01 -11.50 5.87
N GLN A 37 11.39 -10.52 6.54
CA GLN A 37 9.95 -10.38 6.62
C GLN A 37 9.49 -8.91 6.70
N LEU A 38 8.86 -8.41 5.64
CA LEU A 38 8.08 -7.18 5.77
C LEU A 38 6.80 -7.47 6.55
N LYS A 39 6.50 -6.70 7.61
CA LYS A 39 5.24 -6.82 8.38
C LYS A 39 4.41 -5.53 8.39
N PRO A 40 3.97 -5.04 7.22
CA PRO A 40 3.14 -3.86 7.15
C PRO A 40 1.70 -4.21 7.51
N HIS A 41 1.16 -3.64 8.58
CA HIS A 41 -0.24 -3.84 8.97
C HIS A 41 -1.09 -2.65 8.52
N PHE A 42 -2.34 -2.92 8.13
CA PHE A 42 -3.24 -1.90 7.58
C PHE A 42 -4.58 -1.82 8.30
N ARG A 43 -5.20 -0.64 8.24
CA ARG A 43 -6.64 -0.42 8.44
C ARG A 43 -7.14 0.55 7.38
N ILE A 44 -8.31 0.30 6.82
CA ILE A 44 -9.02 1.27 5.98
C ILE A 44 -10.08 1.93 6.85
N VAL A 45 -10.11 3.26 6.89
CA VAL A 45 -11.10 4.04 7.65
C VAL A 45 -11.96 4.84 6.69
N ASN A 46 -13.28 4.67 6.78
CA ASN A 46 -14.24 5.45 6.01
C ASN A 46 -14.70 6.66 6.83
N ARG A 47 -14.16 7.82 6.50
CA ARG A 47 -14.54 9.14 7.01
C ARG A 47 -15.60 9.84 6.14
N GLY A 48 -16.08 9.17 5.09
CA GLY A 48 -17.17 9.65 4.26
C GLY A 48 -18.54 9.45 4.89
N THR A 49 -19.57 9.77 4.11
CA THR A 49 -20.98 9.68 4.50
C THR A 49 -21.70 8.46 3.92
N SER A 50 -21.02 7.68 3.08
CA SER A 50 -21.62 6.55 2.34
C SER A 50 -20.84 5.27 2.58
N SER A 51 -21.54 4.14 2.57
CA SER A 51 -20.91 2.81 2.63
C SER A 51 -20.09 2.55 1.36
N VAL A 52 -18.95 1.87 1.50
CA VAL A 52 -18.07 1.49 0.39
C VAL A 52 -17.78 -0.01 0.41
N PRO A 53 -18.09 -0.77 -0.65
CA PRO A 53 -17.69 -2.17 -0.75
C PRO A 53 -16.17 -2.33 -0.72
N LEU A 54 -15.66 -3.21 0.15
CA LEU A 54 -14.20 -3.43 0.25
C LEU A 54 -13.63 -4.02 -1.03
N SER A 55 -14.42 -4.77 -1.80
CA SER A 55 -14.02 -5.32 -3.10
C SER A 55 -13.73 -4.28 -4.17
N GLU A 56 -14.14 -3.02 -3.96
CA GLU A 56 -13.77 -1.91 -4.85
C GLU A 56 -12.41 -1.30 -4.48
N LEU A 57 -11.84 -1.69 -3.33
CA LEU A 57 -10.66 -1.06 -2.76
C LEU A 57 -9.39 -1.90 -2.97
N THR A 58 -8.29 -1.19 -3.22
CA THR A 58 -6.96 -1.77 -3.37
C THR A 58 -5.96 -0.96 -2.56
N ILE A 59 -5.17 -1.60 -1.70
CA ILE A 59 -4.03 -0.97 -1.02
C ILE A 59 -2.76 -1.27 -1.82
N ARG A 60 -1.85 -0.30 -1.94
CA ARG A 60 -0.47 -0.55 -2.38
C ARG A 60 0.55 -0.11 -1.35
N TYR A 61 1.47 -1.02 -1.02
CA TYR A 61 2.67 -0.79 -0.23
C TYR A 61 3.88 -0.88 -1.15
N TRP A 62 4.59 0.23 -1.30
CA TRP A 62 5.72 0.45 -2.20
C TRP A 62 7.06 0.24 -1.48
N TYR A 63 7.94 -0.55 -2.07
CA TYR A 63 9.18 -1.00 -1.46
C TYR A 63 10.19 -1.40 -2.54
N THR A 64 11.45 -1.59 -2.14
CA THR A 64 12.46 -2.20 -2.98
C THR A 64 12.63 -3.67 -2.64
N VAL A 65 12.75 -4.54 -3.64
CA VAL A 65 12.80 -5.99 -3.42
C VAL A 65 14.15 -6.47 -2.92
N ASP A 66 15.21 -5.66 -2.99
CA ASP A 66 16.57 -5.98 -2.51
C ASP A 66 17.09 -7.35 -3.00
N GLY A 67 17.03 -7.58 -4.30
CA GLY A 67 17.34 -8.87 -4.91
C GLY A 67 16.07 -9.62 -5.26
N ASP A 68 15.69 -9.51 -6.54
CA ASP A 68 14.41 -9.99 -7.06
C ASP A 68 14.31 -11.52 -6.98
N LYS A 69 13.26 -11.99 -6.30
CA LYS A 69 12.94 -13.39 -6.02
C LYS A 69 11.42 -13.56 -6.01
N PRO A 70 10.90 -14.78 -6.23
CA PRO A 70 9.51 -15.06 -5.93
C PRO A 70 9.19 -14.72 -4.48
N GLN A 71 8.09 -14.00 -4.27
CA GLN A 71 7.65 -13.54 -2.95
C GLN A 71 6.38 -14.27 -2.53
N VAL A 72 6.19 -14.38 -1.22
CA VAL A 72 5.07 -15.07 -0.58
C VAL A 72 4.30 -14.05 0.25
N PHE A 73 3.01 -13.92 -0.03
CA PHE A 73 2.09 -13.10 0.74
C PHE A 73 1.38 -13.97 1.79
N ASN A 74 1.39 -13.51 3.04
CA ASN A 74 0.69 -14.16 4.15
C ASN A 74 -0.28 -13.16 4.78
N CYS A 75 -1.52 -13.59 5.02
CA CYS A 75 -2.43 -12.90 5.94
C CYS A 75 -2.41 -13.67 7.26
N ASP A 76 -1.83 -13.07 8.29
CA ASP A 76 -1.72 -13.70 9.60
C ASP A 76 -3.02 -13.52 10.40
N TRP A 77 -3.69 -12.37 10.23
CA TRP A 77 -5.03 -12.11 10.77
C TRP A 77 -5.72 -10.96 10.03
N ALA A 78 -7.04 -11.04 9.85
CA ALA A 78 -7.81 -9.89 9.39
C ALA A 78 -9.22 -9.92 9.98
N GLN A 79 -9.70 -8.76 10.45
CA GLN A 79 -11.08 -8.62 10.96
C GLN A 79 -12.12 -8.92 9.87
N VAL A 80 -11.78 -8.63 8.61
CA VAL A 80 -12.57 -8.94 7.41
C VAL A 80 -12.41 -10.39 6.93
N GLY A 81 -11.62 -11.19 7.64
CA GLY A 81 -11.29 -12.58 7.31
C GLY A 81 -10.15 -12.71 6.30
N CYS A 82 -9.10 -13.47 6.64
CA CYS A 82 -7.97 -13.69 5.72
C CYS A 82 -8.35 -14.41 4.42
N SER A 83 -9.40 -15.24 4.44
CA SER A 83 -9.95 -15.84 3.22
C SER A 83 -10.50 -14.81 2.23
N ASN A 84 -10.70 -13.56 2.65
CA ASN A 84 -11.15 -12.45 1.81
C ASN A 84 -10.03 -11.48 1.43
N VAL A 85 -8.80 -11.66 1.89
CA VAL A 85 -7.65 -10.80 1.58
C VAL A 85 -6.76 -11.52 0.56
N ARG A 86 -6.34 -10.82 -0.49
CA ARG A 86 -5.40 -11.33 -1.50
C ARG A 86 -4.25 -10.36 -1.65
N GLY A 87 -3.04 -10.89 -1.77
CA GLY A 87 -1.85 -10.12 -2.11
C GLY A 87 -1.27 -10.58 -3.42
N SER A 88 -0.89 -9.62 -4.27
CA SER A 88 -0.06 -9.85 -5.45
C SER A 88 1.15 -8.92 -5.41
N PHE A 89 2.23 -9.32 -6.10
CA PHE A 89 3.46 -8.55 -6.18
C PHE A 89 3.57 -8.00 -7.59
N VAL A 90 3.72 -6.68 -7.71
CA VAL A 90 3.84 -6.01 -9.00
C VAL A 90 5.19 -5.32 -9.09
N LYS A 91 6.01 -5.79 -10.03
CA LYS A 91 7.27 -5.14 -10.39
C LYS A 91 6.98 -3.90 -11.21
N LEU A 92 7.64 -2.79 -10.88
CA LEU A 92 7.57 -1.58 -11.67
C LEU A 92 8.37 -1.74 -12.97
N SER A 93 7.79 -1.30 -14.09
CA SER A 93 8.50 -1.26 -15.38
C SER A 93 9.67 -0.27 -15.35
N THR A 94 9.58 0.76 -14.52
CA THR A 94 10.65 1.71 -14.22
C THR A 94 10.65 1.96 -12.71
N GLY A 95 11.75 1.62 -12.06
CA GLY A 95 11.91 1.86 -10.62
C GLY A 95 11.82 3.35 -10.29
N ARG A 96 11.33 3.64 -9.08
CA ARG A 96 11.23 4.98 -8.49
C ARG A 96 12.06 5.04 -7.22
N THR A 97 12.24 6.23 -6.66
CA THR A 97 13.01 6.38 -5.42
C THR A 97 12.33 5.62 -4.28
N GLY A 98 13.02 4.58 -3.79
CA GLY A 98 12.54 3.71 -2.72
C GLY A 98 11.44 2.73 -3.14
N ALA A 99 11.24 2.52 -4.45
CA ALA A 99 10.28 1.51 -4.93
C ALA A 99 10.70 0.91 -6.27
N ASP A 100 10.87 -0.41 -6.32
CA ASP A 100 10.90 -1.19 -7.57
C ASP A 100 9.76 -2.24 -7.64
N TYR A 101 9.05 -2.43 -6.52
CA TYR A 101 7.86 -3.25 -6.39
C TYR A 101 6.78 -2.52 -5.57
N TYR A 102 5.55 -3.00 -5.73
CA TYR A 102 4.54 -2.84 -4.70
C TYR A 102 3.80 -4.15 -4.42
N ILE A 103 3.34 -4.30 -3.18
CA ILE A 103 2.35 -5.31 -2.81
C ILE A 103 0.99 -4.70 -3.09
N GLU A 104 0.19 -5.36 -3.93
CA GLU A 104 -1.20 -5.00 -4.18
C GLU A 104 -2.11 -5.87 -3.33
N ILE A 105 -2.84 -5.25 -2.39
CA ILE A 105 -3.78 -5.95 -1.52
C ILE A 105 -5.20 -5.65 -1.99
N THR A 106 -5.94 -6.71 -2.31
CA THR A 106 -7.32 -6.65 -2.78
C THR A 106 -8.23 -7.48 -1.88
N PHE A 107 -9.53 -7.19 -1.95
CA PHE A 107 -10.55 -7.84 -1.14
C PHE A 107 -11.57 -8.55 -2.01
N THR A 108 -12.00 -9.74 -1.59
CA THR A 108 -13.14 -10.43 -2.23
C THR A 108 -14.46 -9.75 -1.81
N SER A 109 -15.55 -10.06 -2.52
CA SER A 109 -16.90 -9.63 -2.11
C SER A 109 -17.30 -10.11 -0.71
N GLY A 110 -16.73 -11.23 -0.25
CA GLY A 110 -16.93 -11.77 1.10
C GLY A 110 -16.37 -10.88 2.22
N ALA A 111 -15.51 -9.90 1.91
CA ALA A 111 -15.06 -8.90 2.87
C ALA A 111 -16.18 -7.91 3.29
N GLY A 112 -17.27 -7.85 2.51
CA GLY A 112 -18.41 -6.98 2.79
C GLY A 112 -18.17 -5.52 2.42
N SER A 113 -18.79 -4.61 3.17
CA SER A 113 -18.72 -3.16 2.94
C SER A 113 -18.35 -2.42 4.21
N LEU A 114 -17.66 -1.31 4.03
CA LEU A 114 -17.22 -0.40 5.07
C LEU A 114 -18.21 0.76 5.21
N ALA A 115 -19.04 0.73 6.26
CA ALA A 115 -20.00 1.77 6.55
C ALA A 115 -19.34 3.14 6.80
N ALA A 116 -20.11 4.22 6.67
CA ALA A 116 -19.67 5.56 7.05
C ALA A 116 -19.22 5.59 8.53
N GLY A 117 -18.07 6.19 8.81
CA GLY A 117 -17.46 6.25 10.13
C GLY A 117 -16.78 4.96 10.61
N ALA A 118 -16.88 3.85 9.86
CA ALA A 118 -16.35 2.57 10.26
C ALA A 118 -14.88 2.35 9.81
N SER A 119 -14.26 1.31 10.38
CA SER A 119 -12.94 0.80 10.00
C SER A 119 -13.04 -0.65 9.54
N SER A 120 -12.16 -1.07 8.63
CA SER A 120 -12.00 -2.49 8.26
C SER A 120 -11.60 -3.37 9.45
N GLY A 121 -11.15 -2.78 10.55
CA GLY A 121 -10.34 -3.48 11.55
C GLY A 121 -8.96 -3.84 10.99
N ASP A 122 -8.12 -4.49 11.80
CA ASP A 122 -6.75 -4.78 11.39
C ASP A 122 -6.73 -5.77 10.23
N ILE A 123 -5.78 -5.53 9.33
CA ILE A 123 -5.36 -6.42 8.27
C ILE A 123 -3.86 -6.62 8.49
N GLN A 124 -3.51 -7.75 9.10
CA GLN A 124 -2.16 -8.12 9.49
C GLN A 124 -1.57 -9.01 8.41
N VAL A 125 -0.62 -8.48 7.66
CA VAL A 125 0.03 -9.19 6.56
C VAL A 125 1.53 -9.25 6.77
N ARG A 126 2.12 -10.28 6.18
CA ARG A 126 3.54 -10.55 6.24
C ARG A 126 4.03 -11.05 4.89
N ILE A 127 5.15 -10.52 4.46
CA ILE A 127 5.74 -10.81 3.15
C ILE A 127 7.14 -11.34 3.36
N ASN A 128 7.49 -12.40 2.65
CA ASN A 128 8.85 -12.92 2.62
C ASN A 128 9.23 -13.35 1.20
N LYS A 129 10.52 -13.35 0.88
CA LYS A 129 11.03 -14.06 -0.30
C LYS A 129 10.91 -15.57 -0.08
N ASN A 130 10.74 -16.34 -1.14
CA ASN A 130 10.64 -17.79 -1.06
C ASN A 130 11.91 -18.46 -0.50
N ASP A 131 13.06 -17.81 -0.65
CA ASP A 131 14.36 -18.25 -0.16
C ASP A 131 14.76 -17.61 1.18
N TRP A 132 13.86 -16.82 1.79
CA TRP A 132 14.07 -16.14 3.08
C TRP A 132 15.29 -15.22 3.14
N THR A 133 15.79 -14.76 1.97
CA THR A 133 16.80 -13.71 1.95
C THR A 133 16.22 -12.39 2.47
N ASN A 134 17.08 -11.58 3.09
CA ASN A 134 16.65 -10.37 3.76
C ASN A 134 16.18 -9.28 2.78
N TYR A 135 15.35 -8.38 3.28
CA TYR A 135 15.09 -7.05 2.76
C TYR A 135 15.93 -6.02 3.53
N ASN A 136 15.94 -4.79 3.01
CA ASN A 136 16.44 -3.59 3.68
C ASN A 136 15.32 -2.54 3.73
N GLU A 137 14.39 -2.65 4.67
CA GLU A 137 13.20 -1.78 4.73
C GLU A 137 13.54 -0.28 4.87
N ALA A 138 14.76 0.06 5.31
CA ALA A 138 15.19 1.46 5.46
C ALA A 138 15.27 2.22 4.12
N ASN A 139 15.33 1.52 2.98
CA ASN A 139 15.28 2.12 1.65
C ASN A 139 13.86 2.09 1.03
N ASP A 140 12.86 1.55 1.72
CA ASP A 140 11.51 1.40 1.19
C ASP A 140 10.70 2.68 1.32
N TYR A 141 9.98 3.05 0.27
CA TYR A 141 9.15 4.25 0.25
C TYR A 141 8.07 4.24 1.34
N SER A 142 7.40 3.10 1.51
CA SER A 142 6.24 2.97 2.42
C SER A 142 6.61 2.64 3.85
N TYR A 143 7.86 2.29 4.11
CA TYR A 143 8.31 1.92 5.44
C TYR A 143 8.51 3.15 6.32
N ASP A 144 7.98 3.09 7.54
CA ASP A 144 8.30 4.05 8.60
C ASP A 144 8.29 3.32 9.95
N PRO A 145 9.47 3.02 10.53
CA PRO A 145 9.57 2.26 11.77
C PRO A 145 9.01 3.02 12.97
N THR A 146 8.75 4.33 12.84
CA THR A 146 8.15 5.13 13.90
C THR A 146 6.65 4.89 14.03
N LYS A 147 6.00 4.27 13.04
CA LYS A 147 4.56 3.93 13.07
C LYS A 147 4.30 2.63 13.84
N THR A 148 4.64 2.61 15.13
CA THR A 148 4.45 1.42 16.00
C THR A 148 2.99 1.20 16.41
N SER A 149 2.10 2.16 16.13
CA SER A 149 0.64 2.09 16.23
C SER A 149 0.00 2.57 14.93
N PHE A 150 -1.24 2.14 14.65
CA PHE A 150 -1.97 2.59 13.46
C PHE A 150 -2.08 4.11 13.41
N ALA A 151 -1.56 4.68 12.34
CA ALA A 151 -1.65 6.09 12.04
C ALA A 151 -1.91 6.29 10.55
N ASP A 152 -2.61 7.37 10.20
CA ASP A 152 -2.78 7.78 8.81
C ASP A 152 -1.42 7.89 8.14
N TRP A 153 -1.25 7.20 7.01
CA TRP A 153 0.03 7.12 6.33
C TRP A 153 -0.16 7.31 4.83
N ASN A 154 0.39 8.39 4.31
CA ASN A 154 0.20 8.80 2.93
C ASN A 154 1.23 8.17 1.97
N ARG A 155 2.22 7.43 2.49
CA ARG A 155 3.14 6.64 1.65
C ARG A 155 2.63 5.22 1.37
N VAL A 156 1.47 4.87 1.92
CA VAL A 156 0.67 3.73 1.49
C VAL A 156 -0.55 4.29 0.77
N THR A 157 -0.79 3.80 -0.44
CA THR A 157 -1.82 4.36 -1.33
C THR A 157 -3.06 3.49 -1.36
N LEU A 158 -4.23 4.12 -1.45
CA LEU A 158 -5.51 3.46 -1.62
C LEU A 158 -6.11 3.82 -2.97
N TYR A 159 -6.66 2.82 -3.64
CA TYR A 159 -7.39 2.99 -4.89
C TYR A 159 -8.82 2.53 -4.71
N ARG A 160 -9.73 3.14 -5.46
CA ARG A 160 -11.09 2.64 -5.65
C ARG A 160 -11.34 2.45 -7.13
N ASN A 161 -11.67 1.23 -7.54
CA ASN A 161 -11.87 0.87 -8.95
C ASN A 161 -10.70 1.33 -9.85
N GLY A 162 -9.47 1.18 -9.34
CA GLY A 162 -8.24 1.56 -10.04
C GLY A 162 -7.85 3.03 -9.97
N GLN A 163 -8.68 3.92 -9.41
CA GLN A 163 -8.35 5.34 -9.25
C GLN A 163 -7.76 5.62 -7.87
N LEU A 164 -6.65 6.35 -7.81
CA LEU A 164 -6.00 6.77 -6.56
C LEU A 164 -6.94 7.70 -5.78
N ILE A 165 -7.24 7.34 -4.53
CA ILE A 165 -8.12 8.12 -3.63
C ILE A 165 -7.46 8.52 -2.30
N TRP A 166 -6.33 7.92 -1.94
CA TRP A 166 -5.54 8.27 -0.76
C TRP A 166 -4.06 8.00 -0.98
N GLY A 167 -3.21 8.83 -0.37
CA GLY A 167 -1.76 8.69 -0.41
C GLY A 167 -1.10 9.35 -1.63
N VAL A 168 0.21 9.15 -1.73
CA VAL A 168 1.07 9.66 -2.80
C VAL A 168 1.88 8.47 -3.31
N GLU A 169 1.85 8.24 -4.62
CA GLU A 169 2.74 7.25 -5.25
C GLU A 169 4.20 7.75 -5.20
N PRO A 170 5.21 6.86 -5.13
CA PRO A 170 6.63 7.22 -5.21
C PRO A 170 7.03 7.87 -6.52
#